data_AF-A0A258S8Y2-F1
#
_entry.id   AF-A0A258S8Y2-F1
#
_cell.length_a   1.000
_cell.length_b   1.000
_cell.length_c   1.000
_cell.angle_alpha   90.00
_cell.angle_beta   90.00
_cell.angle_gamma   90.00
#
_symmetry.space_group_name_H-M   'P 1'
#
loop_
_entity.id
_entity.type
_entity.pdbx_description
1 polymer ?
#
loop_
_entity_poly.entity_id
_entity_poly.type
_entity_poly.pdbx_seq_one_letter_code
_entity_poly.pdbx_strand_id
1 'polypeptide(L)'
;MSERRQTRDYETSLDRAGLAIGAGGIIGGVIEAGLTIIGGTTSPLGILVALLLGSVLTALAITAIAAPVWVFLHASGRRGPGHALAMGGAIGFLLFLFAQTYGFGLLSAPPSDAGTLLYRWASAAATSALLATLAAGIALAMWRVAYRPRR
;
A
#
# COMPACT_ATOMS: atom_id res chain seq x y z
N MET A 1 -0.41 -1.51 39.14
CA MET A 1 0.25 -0.87 37.99
C MET A 1 -0.58 -1.14 36.75
N SER A 2 -1.41 -0.18 36.32
CA SER A 2 -2.07 -0.23 35.01
C SER A 2 -1.68 1.05 34.28
N GLU A 3 -1.02 0.85 33.14
CA GLU A 3 -0.35 1.86 32.34
C GLU A 3 -1.34 2.97 31.93
N ARG A 4 -1.04 4.22 32.30
CA ARG A 4 -1.40 5.34 31.45
C ARG A 4 -0.57 5.22 30.19
N ARG A 5 -1.00 4.39 29.23
CA ARG A 5 -0.61 4.60 27.84
C ARG A 5 -1.20 5.94 27.48
N GLN A 6 -0.37 6.97 27.58
CA GLN A 6 -0.63 8.29 27.05
C GLN A 6 -0.98 8.05 25.58
N THR A 7 -2.27 7.99 25.26
CA THR A 7 -2.74 7.93 23.89
C THR A 7 -2.32 9.26 23.30
N ARG A 8 -1.16 9.27 22.66
CA ARG A 8 -0.67 10.43 21.92
C ARG A 8 -1.78 10.75 20.93
N ASP A 9 -2.49 11.82 21.21
CA ASP A 9 -3.68 12.17 20.45
C ASP A 9 -3.18 12.65 19.09
N TYR A 10 -3.62 12.00 18.01
CA TYR A 10 -3.21 12.34 16.66
C TYR A 10 -4.34 13.09 15.97
N GLU A 11 -4.04 14.31 15.53
CA GLU A 11 -4.98 15.18 14.82
C GLU A 11 -4.71 15.14 13.31
N THR A 12 -5.78 15.26 12.53
CA THR A 12 -5.75 15.35 11.07
C THR A 12 -6.79 16.36 10.59
N SER A 13 -6.65 16.82 9.34
CA SER A 13 -7.63 17.66 8.65
C SER A 13 -7.79 17.17 7.21
N LEU A 14 -8.84 17.64 6.53
CA LEU A 14 -9.10 17.27 5.14
C LEU A 14 -7.93 17.68 4.23
N ASP A 15 -7.35 18.86 4.42
CA ASP A 15 -6.18 19.32 3.66
C ASP A 15 -4.98 18.38 3.83
N ARG A 16 -4.74 17.90 5.06
CA ARG A 16 -3.65 16.97 5.34
C ARG A 16 -3.91 15.59 4.79
N ALA A 17 -5.17 15.15 4.74
CA ALA A 17 -5.55 13.94 4.05
C ALA A 17 -5.31 14.06 2.53
N GLY A 18 -5.69 15.18 1.92
CA GLY A 18 -5.40 15.48 0.51
C GLY A 18 -3.90 15.51 0.20
N LEU A 19 -3.11 16.17 1.03
CA LEU A 19 -1.64 16.17 0.91
C LEU A 19 -1.04 14.78 1.07
N ALA A 20 -1.58 13.95 1.97
CA ALA A 20 -1.13 12.59 2.16
C ALA A 20 -1.43 11.71 0.93
N ILE A 21 -2.60 11.88 0.31
CA ILE A 21 -2.93 11.20 -0.97
C ILE A 21 -1.94 11.63 -2.05
N GLY A 22 -1.66 12.93 -2.18
CA GLY A 22 -0.67 13.44 -3.12
C GLY A 22 0.73 12.87 -2.88
N ALA A 23 1.18 12.81 -1.63
CA ALA A 23 2.46 12.21 -1.26
C ALA A 23 2.51 10.71 -1.60
N GLY A 24 1.44 9.97 -1.27
CA GLY A 24 1.33 8.55 -1.63
C GLY A 24 1.37 8.33 -3.15
N GLY A 25 0.66 9.18 -3.91
CA GLY A 25 0.72 9.21 -5.37
C GLY A 25 2.15 9.38 -5.88
N ILE A 26 2.82 10.47 -5.49
CA ILE A 26 4.20 10.74 -5.92
C ILE A 26 5.14 9.57 -5.60
N ILE A 27 5.05 8.98 -4.41
CA ILE A 27 5.87 7.82 -4.04
C ILE A 27 5.60 6.64 -4.99
N GLY A 28 4.32 6.35 -5.29
CA GLY A 28 3.94 5.32 -6.25
C GLY A 28 4.49 5.58 -7.65
N GLY A 29 4.40 6.82 -8.13
CA GLY A 29 5.01 7.22 -9.40
C GLY A 29 6.52 7.04 -9.43
N VAL A 30 7.23 7.39 -8.36
CA VAL A 30 8.69 7.20 -8.27
C VAL A 30 9.05 5.72 -8.34
N ILE A 31 8.26 4.86 -7.69
CA ILE A 31 8.44 3.41 -7.77
C ILE A 31 8.21 2.92 -9.20
N GLU A 32 7.15 3.35 -9.87
CA GLU A 32 6.85 2.96 -11.25
C GLU A 32 7.92 3.43 -12.24
N ALA A 33 8.41 4.66 -12.10
CA ALA A 33 9.53 5.17 -12.87
C ALA A 33 10.80 4.34 -12.65
N GLY A 34 11.10 3.97 -11.40
CA GLY A 34 12.21 3.10 -11.05
C GLY A 34 12.11 1.71 -11.70
N LEU A 35 10.92 1.09 -11.65
CA LEU A 35 10.64 -0.19 -12.31
C LEU A 35 10.77 -0.09 -13.83
N THR A 36 10.33 1.03 -14.41
CA THR A 36 10.44 1.31 -15.85
C THR A 36 11.91 1.41 -16.30
N ILE A 37 12.76 2.05 -15.49
CA ILE A 37 14.22 2.11 -15.71
C ILE A 37 14.84 0.71 -15.62
N ILE A 38 14.49 -0.05 -14.57
CA ILE A 38 14.98 -1.43 -14.38
C ILE A 38 14.53 -2.33 -15.55
N GLY A 39 13.34 -2.08 -16.11
CA GLY A 39 12.83 -2.74 -17.31
C GLY A 39 13.53 -2.35 -18.61
N GLY A 40 14.55 -1.48 -18.57
CA GLY A 40 15.37 -1.10 -19.72
C GLY A 40 14.95 0.17 -20.45
N THR A 41 13.97 0.91 -19.94
CA THR A 41 13.57 2.19 -20.56
C THR A 41 14.59 3.27 -20.27
N THR A 42 15.23 3.80 -21.32
CA THR A 42 16.23 4.88 -21.22
C THR A 42 15.72 6.24 -21.69
N SER A 43 14.53 6.28 -22.33
CA SER A 43 13.93 7.52 -22.80
C SER A 43 13.46 8.39 -21.61
N PRO A 44 13.93 9.65 -21.49
CA PRO A 44 13.48 10.56 -20.43
C PRO A 44 11.98 10.80 -20.46
N LEU A 45 11.38 10.89 -21.66
CA LEU A 45 9.94 11.05 -21.81
C LEU A 45 9.18 9.81 -21.32
N GLY A 46 9.70 8.60 -21.60
CA GLY A 46 9.09 7.35 -21.11
C GLY A 46 9.10 7.26 -19.58
N ILE A 47 10.21 7.65 -18.96
CA ILE A 47 10.35 7.68 -17.49
C ILE A 47 9.40 8.73 -16.88
N LEU A 48 9.27 9.90 -17.50
CA LEU A 48 8.34 10.94 -17.05
C LEU A 48 6.88 10.48 -17.15
N VAL A 49 6.51 9.81 -18.25
CA VAL A 49 5.16 9.25 -18.42
C VAL A 49 4.87 8.19 -17.34
N ALA A 50 5.81 7.29 -17.07
CA ALA A 50 5.69 6.30 -16.00
C ALA A 50 5.53 6.95 -14.62
N LEU A 51 6.31 8.00 -14.33
CA LEU A 51 6.17 8.78 -13.09
C LEU A 51 4.77 9.38 -12.95
N LEU A 52 4.26 10.00 -14.02
CA LEU A 52 2.95 10.67 -14.01
C LEU A 52 1.80 9.66 -13.89
N LEU A 53 1.79 8.62 -14.72
CA LEU A 53 0.77 7.58 -14.70
C LEU A 53 0.78 6.85 -13.36
N GLY A 54 1.95 6.44 -12.87
CA GLY A 54 2.06 5.80 -11.57
C GLY A 54 1.61 6.70 -10.42
N SER A 55 1.88 8.00 -10.50
CA SER A 55 1.41 8.94 -9.48
C SER A 55 -0.12 9.04 -9.46
N VAL A 56 -0.74 9.21 -10.62
CA VAL A 56 -2.20 9.36 -10.75
C VAL A 56 -2.90 8.06 -10.38
N LEU A 57 -2.46 6.92 -10.93
CA LEU A 57 -3.07 5.62 -10.67
C LEU A 57 -2.93 5.21 -9.20
N THR A 58 -1.77 5.48 -8.59
CA THR A 58 -1.57 5.22 -7.15
C THR A 58 -2.48 6.10 -6.30
N ALA A 59 -2.60 7.40 -6.60
CA ALA A 59 -3.51 8.28 -5.88
C ALA A 59 -4.97 7.84 -6.01
N LEU A 60 -5.40 7.40 -7.20
CA LEU A 60 -6.74 6.85 -7.41
C LEU A 60 -6.97 5.56 -6.62
N ALA A 61 -6.01 4.63 -6.63
CA ALA A 61 -6.09 3.39 -5.87
C ALA A 61 -6.14 3.64 -4.36
N ILE A 62 -5.33 4.57 -3.84
CA ILE A 62 -5.38 5.02 -2.45
C ILE A 62 -6.77 5.56 -2.12
N THR A 63 -7.31 6.46 -2.93
CA THR A 63 -8.63 7.07 -2.69
C THR A 63 -9.74 6.02 -2.73
N ALA A 64 -9.70 5.08 -3.68
CA ALA A 64 -10.75 4.09 -3.84
C ALA A 64 -10.72 2.99 -2.78
N ILE A 65 -9.52 2.56 -2.35
CA ILE A 65 -9.34 1.35 -1.54
C ILE A 65 -8.91 1.70 -0.12
N ALA A 66 -7.84 2.49 0.03
CA ALA A 66 -7.25 2.76 1.33
C ALA A 66 -8.04 3.83 2.12
N ALA A 67 -8.60 4.83 1.45
CA ALA A 67 -9.30 5.93 2.13
C ALA A 67 -10.55 5.46 2.92
N PRO A 68 -11.44 4.58 2.39
CA PRO A 68 -12.56 4.06 3.18
C PRO A 68 -12.11 3.32 4.46
N VAL A 69 -11.07 2.49 4.35
CA VAL A 69 -10.51 1.76 5.49
C VAL A 69 -9.88 2.73 6.50
N TRP A 70 -9.17 3.74 6.01
CA TRP A 70 -8.60 4.79 6.84
C TRP A 70 -9.68 5.60 7.57
N VAL A 71 -10.78 5.97 6.91
CA VAL A 71 -11.91 6.68 7.55
C VAL A 71 -12.48 5.84 8.70
N PHE A 72 -12.67 4.54 8.49
CA PHE A 72 -13.14 3.63 9.54
C PHE A 72 -12.16 3.55 10.73
N LEU A 73 -10.87 3.40 10.47
CA LEU A 73 -9.84 3.40 11.52
C LEU A 73 -9.77 4.76 12.24
N HIS A 74 -9.89 5.85 11.51
CA HIS A 74 -9.88 7.20 12.04
C HIS A 74 -11.08 7.46 12.97
N ALA A 75 -12.28 7.07 12.53
CA ALA A 75 -13.53 7.21 13.28
C ALA A 75 -13.54 6.34 14.55
N SER A 76 -12.87 5.19 14.52
CA SER A 76 -12.71 4.30 15.69
C SER A 76 -11.55 4.68 16.62
N GLY A 77 -10.92 5.85 16.43
CA GLY A 77 -9.82 6.34 17.25
C GLY A 77 -8.47 5.64 16.99
N ARG A 78 -8.40 4.73 16.02
CA ARG A 78 -7.19 3.97 15.65
C ARG A 78 -6.28 4.79 14.73
N ARG A 79 -5.73 5.88 15.24
CA ARG A 79 -4.97 6.89 14.47
C ARG A 79 -3.45 6.76 14.54
N GLY A 80 -2.95 5.76 15.27
CA GLY A 80 -1.50 5.56 15.46
C GLY A 80 -0.77 5.03 14.22
N PRO A 81 0.57 5.21 14.15
CA PRO A 81 1.38 4.79 13.00
C PRO A 81 1.36 3.27 12.78
N GLY A 82 1.21 2.48 13.85
CA GLY A 82 1.08 1.02 13.76
C GLY A 82 -0.18 0.58 12.99
N HIS A 83 -1.29 1.32 13.12
CA HIS A 83 -2.50 1.03 12.36
C HIS A 83 -2.33 1.39 10.87
N ALA A 84 -1.60 2.46 10.57
CA ALA A 84 -1.27 2.81 9.19
C ALA A 84 -0.39 1.73 8.53
N LEU A 85 0.65 1.25 9.23
CA LEU A 85 1.50 0.14 8.79
C LEU A 85 0.69 -1.13 8.55
N ALA A 86 -0.13 -1.53 9.53
CA ALA A 86 -0.94 -2.75 9.43
C ALA A 86 -1.96 -2.65 8.29
N MET A 87 -2.64 -1.51 8.15
CA MET A 87 -3.60 -1.27 7.08
C MET A 87 -2.93 -1.31 5.69
N GLY A 88 -1.84 -0.56 5.50
CA GLY A 88 -1.10 -0.53 4.24
C GLY A 88 -0.54 -1.90 3.87
N GLY A 89 0.04 -2.60 4.85
CA GLY A 89 0.55 -3.96 4.68
C GLY A 89 -0.55 -4.96 4.32
N ALA A 90 -1.70 -4.93 5.02
CA ALA A 90 -2.81 -5.83 4.75
C ALA A 90 -3.42 -5.59 3.36
N ILE A 91 -3.68 -4.32 3.00
CA ILE A 91 -4.21 -3.97 1.67
C ILE A 91 -3.21 -4.39 0.58
N GLY A 92 -1.93 -4.03 0.74
CA GLY A 92 -0.89 -4.42 -0.21
C GLY A 92 -0.81 -5.94 -0.37
N PHE A 93 -0.71 -6.67 0.73
CA PHE A 93 -0.65 -8.14 0.71
C PHE A 93 -1.81 -8.75 -0.05
N LEU A 94 -3.05 -8.34 0.27
CA LEU A 94 -4.24 -8.90 -0.37
C LEU A 94 -4.26 -8.57 -1.87
N LEU A 95 -4.02 -7.31 -2.25
CA LEU A 95 -4.02 -6.92 -3.66
C LEU A 95 -2.97 -7.68 -4.47
N PHE A 96 -1.73 -7.78 -3.96
CA PHE A 96 -0.67 -8.52 -4.65
C PHE A 96 -0.92 -10.02 -4.66
N LEU A 97 -1.47 -10.59 -3.58
CA LEU A 97 -1.78 -12.02 -3.54
C LEU A 97 -2.87 -12.35 -4.56
N PHE A 98 -3.94 -11.57 -4.64
CA PHE A 98 -5.00 -11.79 -5.63
C PHE A 98 -4.52 -11.54 -7.06
N ALA A 99 -3.69 -10.51 -7.28
CA ALA A 99 -3.10 -10.26 -8.59
C ALA A 99 -2.19 -11.41 -9.03
N GLN A 100 -1.33 -11.91 -8.14
CA GLN A 100 -0.43 -13.01 -8.46
C GLN A 100 -1.15 -14.32 -8.64
N THR A 101 -2.23 -14.59 -7.89
CA THR A 101 -2.97 -15.85 -7.96
C THR A 101 -4.09 -15.86 -9.00
N TYR A 102 -4.24 -14.78 -9.77
CA TYR A 102 -5.20 -14.71 -10.87
C TYR A 102 -4.88 -15.78 -11.93
N GLY A 103 -5.86 -16.66 -12.21
CA GLY A 103 -5.72 -17.74 -13.19
C GLY A 103 -5.16 -19.06 -12.67
N PHE A 104 -4.67 -19.15 -11.42
CA PHE A 104 -4.20 -20.44 -10.86
C PHE A 104 -4.44 -20.65 -9.35
N GLY A 105 -5.12 -19.74 -8.66
CA GLY A 105 -5.32 -19.82 -7.21
C GLY A 105 -6.62 -20.46 -6.73
N LEU A 106 -7.78 -20.04 -7.25
CA LEU A 106 -9.08 -20.38 -6.63
C LEU A 106 -10.13 -21.02 -7.57
N LEU A 107 -10.20 -20.63 -8.84
CA LEU A 107 -11.34 -21.01 -9.71
C LEU A 107 -10.96 -21.59 -11.07
N SER A 108 -9.69 -21.49 -11.46
CA SER A 108 -9.24 -21.77 -12.85
C SER A 108 -7.85 -22.42 -12.94
N ALA A 109 -7.35 -22.97 -11.82
CA ALA A 109 -6.06 -23.65 -11.80
C ALA A 109 -6.05 -24.91 -12.68
N PRO A 110 -5.06 -25.09 -13.56
CA PRO A 110 -4.87 -26.35 -14.28
C PRO A 110 -4.72 -27.50 -13.28
N PRO A 111 -5.19 -28.72 -13.60
CA PRO A 111 -4.99 -29.90 -12.77
C PRO A 111 -3.50 -30.03 -12.41
N SER A 112 -3.19 -29.89 -11.13
CA SER A 112 -1.84 -29.90 -10.58
C SER A 112 -1.86 -30.75 -9.30
N ASP A 113 -0.77 -31.44 -8.99
CA ASP A 113 -0.65 -32.16 -7.73
C ASP A 113 -0.61 -31.17 -6.53
N ALA A 114 -0.90 -31.70 -5.33
CA ALA A 114 -0.99 -30.89 -4.11
C ALA A 114 0.33 -30.17 -3.77
N GLY A 115 1.49 -30.76 -4.09
CA GLY A 115 2.80 -30.16 -3.85
C GLY A 115 3.03 -28.94 -4.74
N THR A 116 2.70 -29.06 -6.03
CA THR A 116 2.77 -27.94 -6.98
C THR A 116 1.83 -26.79 -6.59
N LEU A 117 0.60 -27.11 -6.16
CA LEU A 117 -0.35 -26.08 -5.68
C LEU A 117 0.17 -25.37 -4.43
N LEU A 118 0.68 -26.11 -3.45
CA LEU A 118 1.25 -25.55 -2.23
C LEU A 118 2.43 -24.63 -2.54
N TYR A 119 3.34 -25.06 -3.42
CA TYR A 119 4.49 -24.25 -3.82
C TYR A 119 4.07 -22.93 -4.50
N ARG A 120 3.10 -22.96 -5.41
CA ARG A 120 2.59 -21.75 -6.08
C ARG A 120 1.98 -20.77 -5.08
N TRP A 121 1.16 -21.26 -4.16
CA TRP A 121 0.58 -20.43 -3.10
C TRP A 121 1.63 -19.86 -2.15
N ALA A 122 2.61 -20.69 -1.74
CA ALA A 122 3.69 -20.25 -0.87
C ALA A 122 4.57 -19.18 -1.55
N SER A 123 4.91 -19.36 -2.82
CA SER A 123 5.69 -18.39 -3.60
C SER A 123 4.92 -17.07 -3.80
N ALA A 124 3.62 -17.16 -4.13
CA ALA A 124 2.77 -15.98 -4.27
C ALA A 124 2.63 -15.22 -2.95
N ALA A 125 2.41 -15.93 -1.84
CA ALA A 125 2.35 -15.35 -0.51
C ALA A 125 3.67 -14.67 -0.12
N ALA A 126 4.81 -15.32 -0.38
CA ALA A 126 6.13 -14.77 -0.07
C ALA A 126 6.40 -13.47 -0.84
N THR A 127 6.15 -13.48 -2.14
CA THR A 127 6.34 -12.28 -2.99
C THR A 127 5.37 -11.16 -2.60
N SER A 128 4.12 -11.51 -2.28
CA SER A 128 3.11 -10.55 -1.82
C SER A 128 3.46 -9.96 -0.46
N ALA A 129 4.07 -10.74 0.45
CA ALA A 129 4.55 -10.24 1.73
C ALA A 129 5.68 -9.22 1.55
N LEU A 130 6.60 -9.45 0.61
CA LEU A 130 7.64 -8.47 0.29
C LEU A 130 7.02 -7.16 -0.20
N LEU A 131 6.08 -7.22 -1.15
CA LEU A 131 5.40 -6.02 -1.65
C LEU A 131 4.50 -5.35 -0.61
N ALA A 132 3.94 -6.12 0.34
CA ALA A 132 3.21 -5.59 1.48
C ALA A 132 4.09 -4.72 2.39
N THR A 133 5.39 -5.02 2.54
CA THR A 133 6.30 -4.16 3.30
C THR A 133 6.48 -2.78 2.65
N LEU A 134 6.53 -2.75 1.31
CA LEU A 134 6.58 -1.50 0.54
C LEU A 134 5.28 -0.70 0.74
N ALA A 135 4.12 -1.35 0.62
CA ALA A 135 2.82 -0.73 0.84
C ALA A 135 2.66 -0.18 2.27
N ALA A 136 3.15 -0.92 3.27
CA ALA A 136 3.20 -0.45 4.66
C ALA A 136 4.10 0.80 4.80
N GLY A 137 5.26 0.82 4.14
CA GLY A 137 6.15 1.97 4.09
C GLY A 137 5.50 3.22 3.50
N ILE A 138 4.76 3.07 2.39
CA ILE A 138 3.98 4.16 1.79
C ILE A 138 2.91 4.66 2.77
N ALA A 139 2.14 3.75 3.38
CA ALA A 139 1.11 4.12 4.34
C ALA A 139 1.69 4.85 5.57
N LEU A 140 2.88 4.47 6.03
CA LEU A 140 3.59 5.17 7.09
C LEU A 140 4.04 6.57 6.65
N ALA A 141 4.58 6.72 5.44
CA ALA A 141 4.96 8.02 4.88
C ALA A 141 3.74 8.95 4.78
N MET A 142 2.63 8.44 4.25
CA MET A 142 1.35 9.15 4.20
C MET A 142 0.86 9.52 5.59
N TRP A 143 0.98 8.62 6.58
CA TRP A 143 0.60 8.90 7.97
C TRP A 143 1.39 10.08 8.55
N ARG A 144 2.70 10.18 8.27
CA ARG A 144 3.54 11.31 8.69
C ARG A 144 3.06 12.64 8.10
N VAL A 145 2.55 12.61 6.88
CA VAL A 145 1.96 13.78 6.20
C VAL A 145 0.57 14.09 6.76
N ALA A 146 -0.25 13.07 7.04
CA ALA A 146 -1.65 13.21 7.45
C ALA A 146 -1.85 13.57 8.93
N TYR A 147 -0.97 13.13 9.83
CA TYR A 147 -1.15 13.28 11.29
C TYR A 147 -0.09 14.15 11.97
N ARG A 148 -0.49 14.90 13.00
CA ARG A 148 0.41 15.60 13.94
C ARG A 148 0.09 15.13 15.36
N PRO A 149 1.08 15.03 16.25
CA PRO A 149 0.81 14.93 17.68
C PRO A 149 0.10 16.19 18.16
N ARG A 150 -1.04 16.03 18.84
CA ARG A 150 -1.75 17.09 19.55
C ARG A 150 -0.81 17.65 20.63
N ARG A 151 -0.60 18.97 20.61
CA ARG A 151 0.20 19.68 21.62
C ARG A 151 -0.63 19.92 22.88
#